data_AF-A0A336N5X4-F1
#
_entry.id   AF-A0A336N5X4-F1
#
_cell.length_a   1.000
_cell.length_b   1.000
_cell.length_c   1.000
_cell.angle_alpha   90.00
_cell.angle_beta   90.00
_cell.angle_gamma   90.00
#
_symmetry.space_group_name_H-M   'P 1'
#
loop_
_entity.id
_entity.type
_entity.pdbx_description
1 polymer ?
#
loop_
_entity_poly.entity_id
_entity_poly.type
_entity_poly.pdbx_seq_one_letter_code
_entity_poly.pdbx_strand_id
1 'polypeptide(L)'
;MNKQFSRYFTIGILNTLVHWGVFLFLHWIILLEQSLSNMGGFIFAVIFSFFMNAKFTFNQATSIERFLGYITFMGGLSYLIGKWADKLELPALVTLVSFSGISLVLGFFYSKFIIFKG
;
A
#
# COMPACT_ATOMS: atom_id res chain seq x y z
N MET A 1 -5.83 18.05 -9.58
CA MET A 1 -4.66 17.29 -9.05
C MET A 1 -4.66 17.26 -7.52
N ASN A 2 -4.68 18.42 -6.85
CA ASN A 2 -4.56 18.52 -5.39
C ASN A 2 -5.65 17.75 -4.62
N LYS A 3 -6.91 17.80 -5.07
CA LYS A 3 -8.02 17.06 -4.43
C LYS A 3 -7.88 15.54 -4.53
N GLN A 4 -7.43 15.03 -5.68
CA GLN A 4 -7.20 13.59 -5.86
C GLN A 4 -6.00 13.13 -5.05
N PHE A 5 -4.90 13.89 -5.07
CA PHE A 5 -3.73 13.56 -4.25
C PHE A 5 -4.06 13.58 -2.75
N SER A 6 -4.79 14.58 -2.28
CA SER A 6 -5.25 14.66 -0.88
C SER A 6 -6.11 13.46 -0.50
N ARG A 7 -7.06 13.04 -1.34
CA ARG A 7 -7.87 11.83 -1.10
C ARG A 7 -7.01 10.55 -1.09
N TYR A 8 -6.07 10.44 -2.03
CA TYR A 8 -5.13 9.31 -2.09
C TYR A 8 -4.27 9.25 -0.82
N PHE A 9 -3.76 10.39 -0.35
CA PHE A 9 -3.02 10.51 0.90
C PHE A 9 -3.86 10.09 2.11
N THR A 10 -5.11 10.57 2.21
CA THR A 10 -6.03 10.16 3.29
C THR A 10 -6.29 8.66 3.26
N ILE A 11 -6.50 8.06 2.08
CA ILE A 11 -6.66 6.62 1.96
C ILE A 11 -5.38 5.89 2.35
N GLY A 12 -4.21 6.45 2.06
CA GLY A 12 -2.92 5.93 2.54
C GLY A 12 -2.82 5.89 4.07
N ILE A 13 -3.29 6.92 4.77
CA ILE A 13 -3.36 6.92 6.24
C ILE A 13 -4.31 5.82 6.73
N LEU A 14 -5.51 5.75 6.17
CA LEU A 14 -6.51 4.73 6.54
C LEU A 14 -6.01 3.31 6.26
N ASN A 15 -5.28 3.12 5.16
CA ASN A 15 -4.62 1.87 4.82
C ASN A 15 -3.65 1.42 5.91
N THR A 16 -2.81 2.33 6.41
CA THR A 16 -1.87 2.01 7.50
C THR A 16 -2.63 1.59 8.76
N LEU A 17 -3.74 2.25 9.09
CA LEU A 17 -4.59 1.86 10.22
C LEU A 17 -5.21 0.46 10.01
N VAL A 18 -5.69 0.16 8.81
CA VAL A 18 -6.21 -1.17 8.45
C VAL A 18 -5.13 -2.23 8.58
N HIS A 19 -3.92 -1.98 8.07
CA HIS A 19 -2.78 -2.90 8.20
C HIS A 19 -2.50 -3.17 9.67
N TRP A 20 -2.31 -2.13 10.48
CA TRP A 20 -1.98 -2.28 11.90
C TRP A 20 -3.08 -3.00 12.67
N GLY A 21 -4.36 -2.64 12.44
CA GLY A 21 -5.49 -3.30 13.08
C GLY A 21 -5.54 -4.80 12.78
N VAL A 22 -5.39 -5.17 11.51
CA VAL A 22 -5.37 -6.59 11.10
C VAL A 22 -4.12 -7.28 11.63
N PHE A 23 -2.94 -6.67 11.54
CA PHE A 23 -1.69 -7.23 12.05
C PHE A 23 -1.77 -7.54 13.54
N LEU A 24 -2.21 -6.56 14.36
CA LEU A 24 -2.31 -6.73 15.81
C LEU A 24 -3.34 -7.78 16.18
N PHE A 25 -4.47 -7.82 15.47
CA PHE A 25 -5.47 -8.86 15.65
C PHE A 25 -4.91 -10.26 15.34
N LEU A 26 -4.26 -10.44 14.19
CA LEU A 26 -3.67 -11.72 13.80
C LEU A 26 -2.54 -12.15 14.75
N HIS A 27 -1.70 -11.20 15.19
CA HIS A 27 -0.53 -11.51 16.00
C HIS A 27 -0.84 -11.71 17.48
N TRP A 28 -1.71 -10.89 18.07
CA TRP A 28 -1.98 -10.92 19.52
C TRP A 28 -3.24 -11.67 19.90
N ILE A 29 -4.22 -11.81 18.98
CA ILE A 29 -5.47 -12.51 19.26
C ILE A 29 -5.45 -13.92 18.65
N ILE A 30 -5.07 -14.04 17.37
CA ILE A 30 -4.97 -15.35 16.70
C ILE A 30 -3.62 -16.04 16.97
N LEU A 31 -2.63 -15.32 17.51
CA LEU A 31 -1.30 -15.84 17.87
C LEU A 31 -0.51 -16.38 16.67
N LEU A 32 -0.69 -15.79 15.48
CA LEU A 32 0.13 -16.10 14.31
C LEU A 32 1.54 -15.51 14.43
N GLU A 33 2.49 -16.14 13.74
CA GLU A 33 3.84 -15.60 13.56
C GLU A 33 3.80 -14.20 12.94
N GLN A 34 4.76 -13.36 13.32
CA GLN A 34 4.84 -11.97 12.87
C GLN A 34 4.87 -11.84 11.34
N SER A 35 5.56 -12.77 10.65
CA SER A 35 5.62 -12.83 9.19
C SER A 35 4.24 -13.00 8.55
N LEU A 36 3.45 -13.96 9.04
CA LEU A 36 2.10 -14.26 8.57
C LEU A 36 1.11 -13.15 8.92
N SER A 37 1.18 -12.62 10.14
CA SER A 37 0.37 -11.47 10.56
C SER A 37 0.67 -10.24 9.70
N ASN A 38 1.94 -10.00 9.35
CA ASN A 38 2.34 -8.89 8.50
C ASN A 38 1.86 -9.07 7.06
N MET A 39 1.99 -10.28 6.51
CA MET A 39 1.46 -10.62 5.20
C MET A 39 -0.07 -10.44 5.15
N GLY A 40 -0.79 -10.94 6.14
CA GLY A 40 -2.25 -10.77 6.25
C GLY A 40 -2.64 -9.30 6.33
N GLY A 41 -2.00 -8.54 7.22
CA GLY A 41 -2.22 -7.10 7.33
C GLY A 41 -1.99 -6.34 6.02
N PHE A 42 -0.92 -6.66 5.30
CA PHE A 42 -0.64 -6.07 3.99
C PHE A 42 -1.72 -6.41 2.95
N ILE A 43 -2.17 -7.68 2.88
CA ILE A 43 -3.21 -8.11 1.93
C ILE A 43 -4.51 -7.34 2.16
N PHE A 44 -4.97 -7.26 3.41
CA PHE A 44 -6.20 -6.51 3.72
C PHE A 44 -6.06 -5.01 3.43
N ALA A 45 -4.91 -4.42 3.76
CA ALA A 45 -4.64 -3.02 3.51
C ALA A 45 -4.59 -2.70 2.00
N VAL A 46 -3.89 -3.50 1.19
CA VAL A 46 -3.79 -3.26 -0.26
C VAL A 46 -5.15 -3.44 -0.96
N ILE A 47 -5.96 -4.40 -0.53
CA ILE A 47 -7.34 -4.59 -1.00
C ILE A 47 -8.18 -3.34 -0.68
N PHE A 48 -8.17 -2.92 0.59
CA PHE A 48 -8.86 -1.71 1.02
C PHE A 48 -8.44 -0.49 0.18
N SER A 49 -7.14 -0.24 0.06
CA SER A 49 -6.59 0.87 -0.72
C SER A 49 -7.06 0.86 -2.17
N PHE A 50 -7.08 -0.30 -2.82
CA PHE A 50 -7.50 -0.41 -4.21
C PHE A 50 -8.95 0.03 -4.38
N PHE A 51 -9.87 -0.55 -3.61
CA PHE A 51 -11.30 -0.25 -3.72
C PHE A 51 -11.62 1.19 -3.30
N MET A 52 -10.99 1.69 -2.24
CA MET A 52 -11.20 3.05 -1.77
C MET A 52 -10.68 4.09 -2.77
N ASN A 53 -9.52 3.85 -3.38
CA ASN A 53 -9.00 4.75 -4.41
C ASN A 53 -9.85 4.71 -5.68
N ALA A 54 -10.32 3.53 -6.10
CA ALA A 54 -11.22 3.39 -7.23
C ALA A 54 -12.49 4.24 -7.03
N LYS A 55 -13.14 4.09 -5.87
CA LYS A 55 -14.41 4.75 -5.57
C LYS A 55 -14.28 6.23 -5.23
N PHE A 56 -13.36 6.59 -4.32
CA PHE A 56 -13.34 7.93 -3.74
C PHE A 56 -12.30 8.86 -4.37
N THR A 57 -11.15 8.33 -4.82
CA THR A 57 -10.08 9.15 -5.40
C THR A 57 -10.28 9.37 -6.89
N PHE A 58 -10.47 8.29 -7.64
CA PHE A 58 -10.45 8.30 -9.11
C PHE A 58 -11.84 8.20 -9.72
N ASN A 59 -12.85 7.72 -8.98
CA ASN A 59 -14.21 7.49 -9.46
C ASN A 59 -14.25 6.63 -10.74
N GLN A 60 -13.56 5.50 -10.69
CA GLN A 60 -13.36 4.58 -11.80
C GLN A 60 -13.82 3.18 -11.44
N ALA A 61 -14.28 2.43 -12.45
CA ALA A 61 -14.68 1.04 -12.26
C ALA A 61 -13.48 0.16 -11.87
N THR A 62 -13.75 -0.89 -11.09
CA THR A 62 -12.76 -1.90 -10.73
C THR A 62 -12.74 -3.02 -11.75
N SER A 63 -11.57 -3.62 -11.98
CA SER A 63 -11.42 -4.88 -12.72
C SER A 63 -10.33 -5.73 -12.07
N ILE A 64 -10.32 -7.02 -12.37
CA ILE A 64 -9.30 -7.95 -11.86
C ILE A 64 -7.91 -7.53 -12.37
N GLU A 65 -7.78 -7.14 -13.63
CA GLU A 65 -6.51 -6.65 -14.20
C GLU A 65 -5.98 -5.43 -13.46
N ARG A 66 -6.85 -4.45 -13.18
CA ARG A 66 -6.49 -3.25 -12.40
C ARG A 66 -6.04 -3.61 -10.99
N PHE A 67 -6.74 -4.57 -10.37
CA PHE A 67 -6.39 -5.06 -9.05
C PHE A 67 -5.03 -5.74 -9.03
N LEU A 68 -4.80 -6.69 -9.94
CA LEU A 68 -3.51 -7.39 -10.08
C LEU A 68 -2.37 -6.40 -10.37
N GLY A 69 -2.58 -5.47 -11.30
CA GLY A 69 -1.60 -4.43 -11.61
C GLY A 69 -1.27 -3.54 -10.41
N TYR A 70 -2.27 -3.21 -9.58
CA TYR A 70 -2.08 -2.40 -8.37
C TYR A 70 -1.31 -3.17 -7.29
N ILE A 71 -1.71 -4.40 -6.97
CA ILE A 71 -1.04 -5.19 -5.92
C ILE A 71 0.39 -5.55 -6.31
N THR A 72 0.64 -5.92 -7.56
CA THR A 72 1.98 -6.29 -8.03
C THR A 72 2.91 -5.08 -8.00
N PHE A 73 2.42 -3.90 -8.41
CA PHE A 73 3.19 -2.68 -8.32
C PHE A 73 3.53 -2.31 -6.87
N MET A 74 2.53 -2.27 -5.98
CA MET A 74 2.73 -1.88 -4.58
C MET A 74 3.62 -2.87 -3.82
N GLY A 75 3.39 -4.18 -4.01
CA GLY A 75 4.21 -5.24 -3.43
C GLY A 75 5.64 -5.23 -3.98
N GLY A 76 5.79 -5.07 -5.30
CA GLY A 76 7.09 -4.98 -5.95
C GLY A 76 7.89 -3.76 -5.48
N LEU A 77 7.26 -2.60 -5.39
CA LEU A 77 7.89 -1.38 -4.89
C LEU A 77 8.39 -1.54 -3.44
N SER A 78 7.57 -2.15 -2.58
CA SER A 78 7.94 -2.47 -1.19
C SER A 78 9.16 -3.39 -1.12
N TYR A 79 9.13 -4.49 -1.87
CA TYR A 79 10.23 -5.45 -1.91
C TYR A 79 11.53 -4.82 -2.45
N LEU A 80 11.45 -4.04 -3.53
CA LEU A 80 12.63 -3.42 -4.13
C LEU A 80 13.28 -2.40 -3.20
N ILE A 81 12.49 -1.55 -2.54
CA ILE A 81 13.00 -0.56 -1.59
C ILE A 81 13.60 -1.26 -0.37
N GLY A 82 12.94 -2.30 0.16
CA GLY A 82 13.48 -3.13 1.24
C GLY A 82 14.82 -3.76 0.86
N LYS A 83 14.89 -4.43 -0.29
CA LYS A 83 16.12 -5.08 -0.78
C LYS A 83 17.27 -4.09 -1.00
N TRP A 84 16.97 -2.89 -1.49
CA TRP A 84 17.96 -1.82 -1.62
C TRP A 84 18.46 -1.34 -0.26
N ALA A 85 17.55 -1.19 0.70
CA ALA A 85 17.92 -0.82 2.07
C ALA A 85 18.77 -1.89 2.75
N ASP A 86 18.45 -3.18 2.58
CA ASP A 86 19.24 -4.29 3.10
C ASP A 86 20.66 -4.27 2.54
N LYS A 87 20.81 -4.05 1.22
CA LYS A 87 22.12 -3.96 0.56
C LYS A 87 22.97 -2.78 1.06
N LEU A 88 22.31 -1.70 1.49
CA LEU A 88 22.94 -0.49 2.00
C LEU A 88 23.02 -0.46 3.53
N GLU A 89 22.59 -1.54 4.21
CA GLU A 89 22.52 -1.65 5.67
C GLU A 89 21.80 -0.45 6.32
N LEU A 90 20.76 0.07 5.66
CA LEU A 90 20.05 1.25 6.14
C LEU A 90 19.25 0.93 7.41
N PRO A 91 19.19 1.87 8.38
CA PRO A 91 18.31 1.73 9.53
C PRO A 91 16.84 1.56 9.11
N ALA A 92 16.10 0.70 9.79
CA ALA A 92 14.69 0.40 9.46
C ALA A 92 13.82 1.66 9.35
N LEU A 93 14.06 2.68 10.18
CA LEU A 93 13.32 3.95 10.12
C LEU A 93 13.54 4.69 8.79
N VAL A 94 14.77 4.68 8.27
CA VAL A 94 15.11 5.32 6.98
C VAL A 94 14.39 4.59 5.84
N THR A 95 14.37 3.25 5.87
CA THR A 95 13.64 2.43 4.92
C THR A 95 12.15 2.73 4.94
N LEU A 96 11.54 2.84 6.14
CA LEU A 96 10.12 3.14 6.30
C LEU A 96 9.75 4.50 5.76
N VAL A 97 10.48 5.56 6.14
CA VAL A 97 10.21 6.93 5.68
C VAL A 97 10.39 7.04 4.16
N SER A 98 11.45 6.44 3.63
CA SER A 98 11.74 6.43 2.19
C SER A 98 10.67 5.67 1.42
N PHE A 99 10.31 4.46 1.86
CA PHE A 99 9.23 3.67 1.28
C PHE A 99 7.90 4.43 1.30
N SER A 100 7.51 5.03 2.43
CA SER A 100 6.26 5.79 2.53
C SER A 100 6.23 7.00 1.58
N GLY A 101 7.31 7.79 1.51
CA GLY A 101 7.37 8.93 0.60
C GLY A 101 7.33 8.51 -0.87
N ILE A 102 8.15 7.53 -1.25
CA ILE A 102 8.25 7.04 -2.63
C ILE A 102 6.95 6.37 -3.06
N SER A 103 6.38 5.48 -2.23
CA SER A 103 5.12 4.80 -2.53
C SER A 103 3.94 5.76 -2.62
N LEU A 104 3.89 6.82 -1.82
CA LEU A 104 2.86 7.84 -1.95
C LEU A 104 2.91 8.53 -3.32
N VAL A 105 4.09 8.96 -3.75
CA VAL A 105 4.25 9.71 -5.00
C VAL A 105 4.11 8.78 -6.21
N LEU A 106 4.90 7.71 -6.28
CA LEU A 106 4.88 6.78 -7.41
C LEU A 106 3.57 5.99 -7.46
N GLY A 107 3.05 5.56 -6.31
CA GLY A 107 1.76 4.88 -6.21
C GLY A 107 0.62 5.76 -6.68
N PHE A 108 0.61 7.06 -6.34
CA PHE A 108 -0.39 7.99 -6.86
C PHE A 108 -0.32 8.11 -8.38
N PHE A 109 0.87 8.32 -8.96
CA PHE A 109 1.03 8.48 -10.40
C PHE A 109 0.69 7.21 -11.17
N TYR A 110 1.18 6.06 -10.70
CA TYR A 110 0.84 4.76 -11.27
C TYR A 110 -0.67 4.49 -11.21
N SER A 111 -1.30 4.76 -10.06
CA SER A 111 -2.73 4.61 -9.89
C SER A 111 -3.51 5.51 -10.85
N LYS A 112 -3.10 6.77 -11.00
CA LYS A 112 -3.80 7.76 -11.83
C LYS A 112 -3.68 7.48 -13.33
N PHE A 113 -2.47 7.19 -13.80
CA PHE A 113 -2.17 7.18 -15.23
C PHE A 113 -2.21 5.79 -15.85
N ILE A 114 -2.14 4.73 -15.05
CA ILE A 114 -2.11 3.35 -15.53
C ILE A 114 -3.34 2.59 -15.01
N ILE A 115 -3.51 2.47 -13.69
CA ILE A 115 -4.56 1.61 -13.12
C ILE A 115 -5.96 2.19 -13.33
N PHE A 116 -6.17 3.44 -12.96
CA PHE A 116 -7.44 4.13 -13.05
C PHE A 116 -7.44 5.14 -14.20
N LYS A 117 -6.73 4.81 -15.28
CA LYS A 117 -6.78 5.59 -16.51
C LYS A 117 -8.22 5.51 -17.04
N GLY A 118 -8.84 6.67 -17.13
CA GLY A 118 -10.14 6.91 -17.78
C GLY A 118 -9.94 7.75 -19.02
#